data_AF-A0A7J2XAA8-F1
#
_entry.id   AF-A0A7J2XAA8-F1
#
_cell.length_a   1.000
_cell.length_b   1.000
_cell.length_c   1.000
_cell.angle_alpha   90.00
_cell.angle_beta   90.00
_cell.angle_gamma   90.00
#
_symmetry.space_group_name_H-M   'P 1'
#
loop_
_entity.id
_entity.type
_entity.pdbx_description
1 polymer ?
#
loop_
_entity_poly.entity_id
_entity_poly.type
_entity_poly.pdbx_seq_one_letter_code
_entity_poly.pdbx_strand_id
1 'polypeptide(L)'
;IKKGVEGVKYRAKQALRGVPEEVRRALPDDSTEYMRPLPGSARMYPETDIPPIRISREYIERLRRDLPEYPEERMERISKRYNLHAEQAKQLFNSGYLDIFEELASKFPRIANVIARTFTNTIPELEREGIDTSWLDLDMLERIFSYLDKGRFSKEAIPDIILALSRSEDKDIDKVVERFGKVDLEEVREFVKQIVEERMDFVRERGLSALGPLMGLVMERYRGKVDGKVLSEILRDEIRKKLST
;
A
#
# COMPACT_ATOMS: atom_id res chain seq x y z
N ILE A 1 -18.01 -3.58 56.59
CA ILE A 1 -18.74 -4.87 56.74
C ILE A 1 -20.25 -4.70 56.56
N LYS A 2 -21.00 -3.99 57.44
CA LYS A 2 -22.48 -3.84 57.33
C LYS A 2 -23.00 -3.39 55.95
N LYS A 3 -22.43 -2.32 55.35
CA LYS A 3 -22.82 -1.84 54.02
C LYS A 3 -22.60 -2.84 52.88
N GLY A 4 -21.53 -3.64 52.96
CA GLY A 4 -21.23 -4.68 51.97
C GLY A 4 -22.27 -5.81 52.02
N VAL A 5 -22.68 -6.21 53.22
CA VAL A 5 -23.74 -7.21 53.42
C VAL A 5 -25.08 -6.72 52.88
N GLU A 6 -25.41 -5.43 53.04
CA GLU A 6 -26.61 -4.83 52.44
C GLU A 6 -26.58 -4.86 50.91
N GLY A 7 -25.43 -4.54 50.30
CA GLY A 7 -25.24 -4.62 48.84
C GLY A 7 -25.45 -6.04 48.29
N VAL A 8 -24.89 -7.05 48.95
CA VAL A 8 -25.09 -8.47 48.57
C VAL A 8 -26.56 -8.88 48.74
N LYS A 9 -27.21 -8.48 49.85
CA LYS A 9 -28.65 -8.75 50.08
C LYS A 9 -29.52 -8.11 49.01
N TYR A 10 -29.20 -6.88 48.59
CA TYR A 10 -29.91 -6.19 47.50
C TYR A 10 -29.72 -6.93 46.18
N ARG A 11 -28.50 -7.33 45.85
CA ARG A 11 -28.20 -8.09 44.62
C ARG A 11 -28.89 -9.45 44.60
N ALA A 12 -28.88 -10.18 45.71
CA ALA A 12 -29.57 -11.46 45.85
C ALA A 12 -31.08 -11.31 45.63
N LYS A 13 -31.72 -10.25 46.15
CA LYS A 13 -33.14 -9.96 45.89
C LYS A 13 -33.43 -9.68 44.42
N GLN A 14 -32.55 -8.97 43.72
CA GLN A 14 -32.71 -8.72 42.29
C GLN A 14 -32.57 -10.01 41.48
N ALA A 15 -31.60 -10.87 41.82
CA ALA A 15 -31.39 -12.15 41.16
C ALA A 15 -32.61 -13.09 41.24
N LEU A 16 -33.38 -13.02 42.34
CA LEU A 16 -34.66 -13.75 42.47
C LEU A 16 -35.76 -13.27 41.50
N ARG A 17 -35.66 -12.05 40.98
CA ARG A 17 -36.62 -11.48 40.01
C ARG A 17 -36.16 -11.67 38.57
N GLY A 18 -34.85 -11.65 38.32
CA GLY A 18 -34.27 -11.80 36.98
C GLY A 18 -32.99 -10.97 36.78
N VAL A 19 -32.67 -10.68 35.53
CA VAL A 19 -31.51 -9.85 35.16
C VAL A 19 -31.84 -8.37 35.44
N PRO A 20 -31.07 -7.66 36.28
CA PRO A 20 -31.31 -6.27 36.59
C PRO A 20 -30.79 -5.32 35.51
N GLU A 21 -31.45 -4.19 35.35
CA GLU A 21 -30.99 -3.09 34.49
C GLU A 21 -29.79 -2.37 35.12
N GLU A 22 -28.66 -2.36 34.42
CA GLU A 22 -27.41 -1.81 34.94
C GLU A 22 -26.45 -1.42 33.82
N VAL A 23 -25.52 -0.53 34.16
CA VAL A 23 -24.41 -0.18 33.28
C VAL A 23 -23.27 -1.15 33.56
N ARG A 24 -22.79 -1.80 32.50
CA ARG A 24 -21.68 -2.75 32.56
C ARG A 24 -20.56 -2.30 31.62
N ARG A 25 -19.32 -2.62 31.96
CA ARG A 25 -18.17 -2.45 31.06
C ARG A 25 -17.79 -3.78 30.43
N ALA A 26 -17.36 -3.74 29.18
CA ALA A 26 -16.74 -4.88 28.52
C ALA A 26 -15.33 -5.12 29.06
N LEU A 27 -14.96 -6.39 29.18
CA LEU A 27 -13.63 -6.84 29.57
C LEU A 27 -12.95 -7.55 28.39
N PRO A 28 -11.60 -7.71 28.40
CA PRO A 28 -10.87 -8.34 27.31
C PRO A 28 -11.18 -9.83 27.09
N ASP A 29 -11.79 -10.49 28.06
CA ASP A 29 -12.18 -11.91 28.01
C ASP A 29 -13.63 -12.10 27.51
N ASP A 30 -14.16 -11.10 26.79
CA ASP A 30 -15.55 -11.01 26.32
C ASP A 30 -16.61 -11.04 27.44
N SER A 31 -16.18 -11.00 28.69
CA SER A 31 -17.07 -10.87 29.83
C SER A 31 -17.41 -9.40 30.10
N THR A 32 -18.30 -9.18 31.07
CA THR A 32 -18.68 -7.83 31.47
C THR A 32 -18.66 -7.70 32.98
N GLU A 33 -18.34 -6.50 33.46
CA GLU A 33 -18.31 -6.15 34.87
C GLU A 33 -19.39 -5.10 35.18
N TYR A 34 -20.06 -5.25 36.32
CA TYR A 34 -20.99 -4.23 36.83
C TYR A 34 -20.24 -2.94 37.16
N MET A 35 -20.75 -1.80 36.68
CA MET A 35 -20.21 -0.48 37.06
C MET A 35 -21.13 0.26 38.01
N ARG A 36 -22.38 0.48 37.59
CA ARG A 36 -23.34 1.33 38.32
C ARG A 36 -24.77 0.99 37.93
N PRO A 37 -25.78 1.38 38.73
CA PRO A 37 -27.17 1.26 38.33
C PRO A 37 -27.44 2.06 37.06
N LEU A 38 -28.42 1.63 36.27
CA LEU A 38 -28.86 2.40 35.10
C LEU A 38 -29.28 3.81 35.56
N PRO A 39 -28.74 4.89 34.96
CA PRO A 39 -29.21 6.23 35.28
C PRO A 39 -30.70 6.35 34.96
N GLY A 40 -31.44 7.04 35.82
CA GLY A 40 -32.87 7.29 35.62
C GLY A 40 -33.16 8.19 34.42
N SER A 41 -34.44 8.41 34.11
CA SER A 41 -34.87 9.28 33.03
C SER A 41 -34.30 10.69 33.20
N ALA A 42 -33.48 11.13 32.24
CA ALA A 42 -33.02 12.52 32.20
C ALA A 42 -34.21 13.45 31.98
N ARG A 43 -34.29 14.53 32.75
CA ARG A 43 -35.25 15.61 32.50
C ARG A 43 -34.70 16.48 31.37
N MET A 44 -35.14 16.23 30.15
CA MET A 44 -34.80 17.06 28.99
C MET A 44 -35.79 18.23 28.91
N TYR A 45 -35.26 19.44 28.74
CA TYR A 45 -36.01 20.66 28.41
C TYR A 45 -35.31 21.34 27.23
N PRO A 46 -36.02 22.15 26.42
CA PRO A 46 -35.36 22.91 25.35
C PRO A 46 -34.30 23.83 25.92
N GLU A 47 -33.10 23.81 25.33
CA GLU A 47 -32.05 24.77 25.64
C GLU A 47 -32.57 26.20 25.39
N THR A 48 -32.56 27.04 26.44
CA THR A 48 -33.11 28.39 26.38
C THR A 48 -32.08 29.43 26.01
N ASP A 49 -30.79 29.13 26.23
CA ASP A 49 -29.70 30.06 25.95
C ASP A 49 -29.36 30.13 24.45
N ILE A 50 -29.75 29.10 23.69
CA ILE A 50 -29.46 28.98 22.26
C ILE A 50 -30.76 29.12 21.45
N PRO A 51 -30.88 30.16 20.60
CA PRO A 51 -32.01 30.28 19.70
C PRO A 51 -32.13 29.07 18.75
N PRO A 52 -33.36 28.66 18.38
CA PRO A 52 -33.55 27.59 17.41
C PRO A 52 -32.91 27.89 16.05
N ILE A 53 -32.12 26.95 15.54
CA ILE A 53 -31.49 27.08 14.21
C ILE A 53 -32.46 26.53 13.15
N ARG A 54 -32.95 27.41 12.27
CA ARG A 54 -33.78 27.00 11.12
C ARG A 54 -32.89 26.58 9.96
N ILE A 55 -33.01 25.32 9.55
CA ILE A 55 -32.27 24.77 8.41
C ILE A 55 -33.14 24.95 7.15
N SER A 56 -32.71 25.81 6.22
CA SER A 56 -33.44 26.06 4.97
C SER A 56 -33.21 24.95 3.95
N ARG A 57 -34.12 24.82 2.97
CA ARG A 57 -33.94 23.83 1.88
C ARG A 57 -32.74 24.17 1.01
N GLU A 58 -32.52 25.45 0.73
CA GLU A 58 -31.37 25.93 -0.05
C GLU A 58 -30.05 25.58 0.64
N TYR A 59 -30.00 25.68 1.98
CA TYR A 59 -28.85 25.26 2.77
C TYR A 59 -28.58 23.76 2.63
N ILE A 60 -29.62 22.93 2.73
CA ILE A 60 -29.52 21.47 2.56
C ILE A 60 -29.07 21.12 1.14
N GLU A 61 -29.64 21.76 0.12
CA GLU A 61 -29.28 21.52 -1.28
C GLU A 61 -27.83 21.89 -1.58
N ARG A 62 -27.35 23.01 -1.02
CA ARG A 62 -25.93 23.39 -1.13
C ARG A 62 -25.03 22.32 -0.53
N LEU A 63 -25.28 21.93 0.73
CA LEU A 63 -24.50 20.88 1.39
C LEU A 63 -24.54 19.56 0.62
N ARG A 64 -25.70 19.20 0.05
CA ARG A 64 -25.84 17.96 -0.72
C ARG A 64 -25.01 17.95 -1.99
N ARG A 65 -24.76 19.11 -2.61
CA ARG A 65 -23.89 19.25 -3.79
C ARG A 65 -22.40 19.22 -3.41
N ASP A 66 -22.07 19.66 -2.21
CA ASP A 66 -20.69 19.73 -1.70
C ASP A 66 -20.26 18.45 -0.95
N LEU A 67 -21.16 17.47 -0.81
CA LEU A 67 -20.83 16.19 -0.18
C LEU A 67 -19.78 15.45 -1.04
N PRO A 68 -18.70 14.96 -0.42
CA PRO A 68 -17.75 14.10 -1.11
C PRO A 68 -18.39 12.76 -1.47
N GLU A 69 -17.76 12.07 -2.42
CA GLU A 69 -18.10 10.68 -2.75
C GLU A 69 -18.00 9.78 -1.51
N TYR A 70 -18.86 8.78 -1.42
CA TYR A 70 -18.69 7.75 -0.40
C TYR A 70 -17.38 6.97 -0.65
N PRO A 71 -16.69 6.50 0.41
CA PRO A 71 -15.46 5.73 0.27
C PRO A 71 -15.57 4.56 -0.73
N GLU A 72 -16.69 3.84 -0.69
CA GLU A 72 -16.96 2.69 -1.55
C GLU A 72 -17.06 3.09 -3.02
N GLU A 73 -17.81 4.15 -3.32
CA GLU A 73 -17.96 4.70 -4.66
C GLU A 73 -16.63 5.22 -5.20
N ARG A 74 -15.86 5.89 -4.34
CA ARG A 74 -14.54 6.42 -4.68
C ARG A 74 -13.55 5.30 -5.04
N MET A 75 -13.48 4.25 -4.21
CA MET A 75 -12.64 3.09 -4.48
C MET A 75 -13.03 2.38 -5.77
N GLU A 76 -14.32 2.20 -6.02
CA GLU A 76 -14.83 1.59 -7.25
C GLU A 76 -14.49 2.43 -8.50
N ARG A 77 -14.68 3.76 -8.42
CA ARG A 77 -14.32 4.71 -9.48
C ARG A 77 -12.83 4.64 -9.81
N ILE A 78 -11.97 4.68 -8.79
CA ILE A 78 -10.51 4.63 -8.95
C ILE A 78 -10.07 3.28 -9.52
N SER A 79 -10.63 2.18 -9.01
CA SER A 79 -10.37 0.83 -9.52
C SER A 79 -10.71 0.72 -11.01
N LYS A 80 -11.89 1.18 -11.43
CA LYS A 80 -12.29 1.18 -12.85
C LYS A 80 -11.42 2.10 -13.72
N ARG A 81 -11.15 3.32 -13.24
CA ARG A 81 -10.38 4.33 -14.00
C ARG A 81 -8.95 3.89 -14.29
N TYR A 82 -8.28 3.28 -13.31
CA TYR A 82 -6.86 2.90 -13.42
C TYR A 82 -6.64 1.39 -13.58
N ASN A 83 -7.71 0.63 -13.79
CA ASN A 83 -7.70 -0.83 -13.92
C ASN A 83 -6.99 -1.53 -12.75
N LEU A 84 -7.24 -1.06 -11.53
CA LEU A 84 -6.72 -1.67 -10.30
C LEU A 84 -7.67 -2.76 -9.81
N HIS A 85 -7.12 -3.79 -9.17
CA HIS A 85 -7.95 -4.78 -8.48
C HIS A 85 -8.65 -4.15 -7.26
N ALA A 86 -9.85 -4.61 -6.91
CA ALA A 86 -10.64 -4.06 -5.79
C ALA A 86 -9.85 -4.05 -4.46
N GLU A 87 -9.11 -5.13 -4.20
CA GLU A 87 -8.24 -5.25 -3.03
C GLU A 87 -7.12 -4.20 -3.01
N GLN A 88 -6.51 -3.86 -4.16
CA GLN A 88 -5.50 -2.82 -4.22
C GLN A 88 -6.10 -1.43 -3.94
N ALA A 89 -7.27 -1.13 -4.50
CA ALA A 89 -7.97 0.12 -4.22
C ALA A 89 -8.32 0.24 -2.72
N LYS A 90 -8.76 -0.85 -2.10
CA LYS A 90 -9.02 -0.93 -0.67
C LYS A 90 -7.77 -0.75 0.19
N GLN A 91 -6.64 -1.33 -0.22
CA GLN A 91 -5.36 -1.14 0.46
C GLN A 91 -4.88 0.31 0.36
N LEU A 92 -4.99 0.95 -0.81
CA LEU A 92 -4.68 2.37 -0.99
C LEU A 92 -5.56 3.28 -0.12
N PHE A 93 -6.86 2.95 0.01
CA PHE A 93 -7.76 3.67 0.91
C PHE A 93 -7.37 3.51 2.37
N ASN A 94 -7.19 2.28 2.84
CA ASN A 94 -6.88 1.98 4.25
C ASN A 94 -5.51 2.53 4.68
N SER A 95 -4.56 2.64 3.76
CA SER A 95 -3.24 3.22 4.01
C SER A 95 -3.22 4.75 3.96
N GLY A 96 -4.30 5.40 3.53
CA GLY A 96 -4.36 6.85 3.35
C GLY A 96 -3.65 7.37 2.09
N TYR A 97 -3.12 6.49 1.24
CA TYR A 97 -2.42 6.88 0.00
C TYR A 97 -3.34 7.12 -1.19
N LEU A 98 -4.66 6.96 -1.05
CA LEU A 98 -5.59 7.03 -2.18
C LEU A 98 -5.58 8.40 -2.89
N ASP A 99 -5.49 9.50 -2.14
CA ASP A 99 -5.40 10.86 -2.69
C ASP A 99 -4.09 11.07 -3.48
N ILE A 100 -2.96 10.71 -2.86
CA ILE A 100 -1.62 10.81 -3.45
C ILE A 100 -1.53 9.92 -4.71
N PHE A 101 -2.07 8.72 -4.63
CA PHE A 101 -2.16 7.80 -5.76
C PHE A 101 -2.95 8.43 -6.92
N GLU A 102 -4.14 8.98 -6.64
CA GLU A 102 -5.00 9.55 -7.67
C GLU A 102 -4.32 10.75 -8.36
N GLU A 103 -3.62 11.59 -7.60
CA GLU A 103 -2.84 12.70 -8.14
C GLU A 103 -1.71 12.20 -9.06
N LEU A 104 -0.87 11.29 -8.58
CA LEU A 104 0.27 10.76 -9.35
C LEU A 104 -0.18 9.95 -10.57
N ALA A 105 -1.22 9.13 -10.44
CA ALA A 105 -1.77 8.34 -11.54
C ALA A 105 -2.42 9.21 -12.62
N SER A 106 -2.95 10.39 -12.25
CA SER A 106 -3.45 11.36 -13.23
C SER A 106 -2.33 11.99 -14.06
N LYS A 107 -1.16 12.23 -13.46
CA LYS A 107 0.04 12.76 -14.15
C LYS A 107 0.74 11.68 -14.98
N PHE A 108 0.77 10.44 -14.49
CA PHE A 108 1.50 9.32 -15.11
C PHE A 108 0.59 8.09 -15.35
N PRO A 109 -0.40 8.18 -16.25
CA PRO A 109 -1.42 7.13 -16.42
C PRO A 109 -0.84 5.79 -16.90
N ARG A 110 0.30 5.81 -17.61
CA ARG A 110 0.96 4.60 -18.15
C ARG A 110 1.54 3.70 -17.06
N ILE A 111 1.90 4.29 -15.92
CA ILE A 111 2.55 3.58 -14.80
C ILE A 111 1.65 3.51 -13.55
N ALA A 112 0.36 3.82 -13.66
CA ALA A 112 -0.60 3.80 -12.54
C ALA A 112 -0.56 2.48 -11.75
N ASN A 113 -0.48 1.33 -12.42
CA ASN A 113 -0.34 0.03 -11.75
C ASN A 113 0.97 -0.11 -10.94
N VAL A 114 2.06 0.48 -11.43
CA VAL A 114 3.34 0.49 -10.73
C VAL A 114 3.25 1.40 -9.50
N ILE A 115 2.67 2.60 -9.66
CA ILE A 115 2.43 3.54 -8.56
C ILE A 115 1.60 2.87 -7.46
N ALA A 116 0.47 2.24 -7.81
CA ALA A 116 -0.35 1.51 -6.86
C ALA A 116 0.45 0.44 -6.11
N ARG A 117 1.23 -0.39 -6.85
CA ARG A 117 2.08 -1.42 -6.26
C ARG A 117 3.16 -0.85 -5.33
N THR A 118 3.72 0.32 -5.64
CA THR A 118 4.73 0.97 -4.79
C THR A 118 4.14 1.29 -3.42
N PHE A 119 2.91 1.82 -3.36
CA PHE A 119 2.24 2.12 -2.09
C PHE A 119 1.72 0.87 -1.37
N THR A 120 1.19 -0.12 -2.09
CA THR A 120 0.59 -1.31 -1.45
C THR A 120 1.62 -2.35 -1.02
N ASN A 121 2.76 -2.42 -1.70
CA ASN A 121 3.76 -3.47 -1.48
C ASN A 121 5.13 -2.89 -1.12
N THR A 122 5.73 -2.08 -2.00
CA THR A 122 7.14 -1.69 -1.86
C THR A 122 7.41 -0.87 -0.60
N ILE A 123 6.64 0.19 -0.35
CA ILE A 123 6.81 1.03 0.85
C ILE A 123 6.59 0.20 2.13
N PRO A 124 5.46 -0.56 2.28
CA PRO A 124 5.27 -1.43 3.44
C PRO A 124 6.35 -2.51 3.62
N GLU A 125 6.91 -3.06 2.54
CA GLU A 125 8.01 -4.02 2.60
C GLU A 125 9.28 -3.37 3.18
N LEU A 126 9.65 -2.18 2.70
CA LEU A 126 10.81 -1.44 3.19
C LEU A 126 10.63 -1.02 4.66
N GLU A 127 9.44 -0.59 5.05
CA GLU A 127 9.12 -0.24 6.45
C GLU A 127 9.25 -1.45 7.39
N ARG A 128 8.83 -2.64 6.95
CA ARG A 128 9.03 -3.90 7.72
C ARG A 128 10.50 -4.28 7.87
N GLU A 129 11.33 -3.90 6.91
CA GLU A 129 12.80 -4.05 6.98
C GLU A 129 13.46 -2.98 7.85
N GLY A 130 12.67 -2.07 8.45
CA GLY A 130 13.16 -1.01 9.34
C GLY A 130 13.68 0.23 8.61
N ILE A 131 13.36 0.39 7.33
CA ILE A 131 13.76 1.57 6.55
C ILE A 131 12.74 2.67 6.78
N ASP A 132 13.21 3.87 7.12
CA ASP A 132 12.37 5.05 7.22
C ASP A 132 11.96 5.55 5.83
N THR A 133 10.66 5.67 5.61
CA THR A 133 9.99 6.12 4.38
C THR A 133 9.27 7.45 4.58
N SER A 134 9.29 8.04 5.78
CA SER A 134 8.55 9.27 6.13
C SER A 134 8.96 10.51 5.31
N TRP A 135 10.13 10.45 4.68
CA TRP A 135 10.65 11.50 3.80
C TRP A 135 10.16 11.43 2.35
N LEU A 136 9.43 10.37 1.97
CA LEU A 136 8.81 10.24 0.65
C LEU A 136 7.57 11.14 0.58
N ASP A 137 7.81 12.44 0.45
CA ASP A 137 6.75 13.39 0.15
C ASP A 137 6.28 13.27 -1.30
N LEU A 138 5.21 14.00 -1.61
CA LEU A 138 4.60 14.00 -2.94
C LEU A 138 5.58 14.46 -4.04
N ASP A 139 6.44 15.44 -3.75
CA ASP A 139 7.41 15.97 -4.73
C ASP A 139 8.47 14.91 -5.08
N MET A 140 9.02 14.25 -4.06
CA MET A 140 9.98 13.17 -4.26
C MET A 140 9.37 12.00 -5.02
N LEU A 141 8.16 11.57 -4.65
CA LEU A 141 7.43 10.52 -5.37
C LEU A 141 7.16 10.90 -6.82
N GLU A 142 6.76 12.15 -7.07
CA GLU A 142 6.57 12.68 -8.43
C GLU A 142 7.86 12.64 -9.25
N ARG A 143 9.01 13.01 -8.66
CA ARG A 143 10.32 12.91 -9.32
C ARG A 143 10.68 11.46 -9.66
N ILE A 144 10.50 10.53 -8.71
CA ILE A 144 10.74 9.08 -8.94
C ILE A 144 9.91 8.58 -10.12
N PHE A 145 8.60 8.84 -10.10
CA PHE A 145 7.69 8.36 -11.15
C PHE A 145 7.89 9.07 -12.49
N SER A 146 8.29 10.35 -12.50
CA SER A 146 8.67 11.08 -13.71
C SER A 146 9.89 10.44 -14.39
N TYR A 147 10.90 10.03 -13.62
CA TYR A 147 12.06 9.33 -14.17
C TYR A 147 11.73 7.94 -14.69
N LEU A 148 10.82 7.23 -14.01
CA LEU A 148 10.31 5.94 -14.47
C LEU A 148 9.53 6.09 -15.78
N ASP A 149 8.63 7.06 -15.89
CA ASP A 149 7.81 7.28 -17.11
C ASP A 149 8.68 7.70 -18.31
N LYS A 150 9.77 8.44 -18.06
CA LYS A 150 10.83 8.74 -19.06
C LYS A 150 11.72 7.54 -19.39
N GLY A 151 11.56 6.42 -18.70
CA GLY A 151 12.33 5.19 -18.88
C GLY A 151 13.82 5.37 -18.57
N ARG A 152 14.16 6.14 -17.53
CA ARG A 152 15.55 6.28 -17.06
C ARG A 152 16.05 5.05 -16.31
N PHE A 153 15.15 4.35 -15.61
CA PHE A 153 15.40 3.10 -14.91
C PHE A 153 14.19 2.16 -15.07
N SER A 154 14.31 0.89 -14.68
CA SER A 154 13.22 -0.09 -14.76
C SER A 154 12.39 -0.15 -13.48
N LYS A 155 11.12 -0.55 -13.56
CA LYS A 155 10.22 -0.61 -12.38
C LYS A 155 10.75 -1.47 -11.22
N GLU A 156 11.64 -2.42 -11.51
CA GLU A 156 12.31 -3.26 -10.52
C GLU A 156 13.33 -2.50 -9.67
N ALA A 157 13.81 -1.32 -10.11
CA ALA A 157 14.76 -0.49 -9.37
C ALA A 157 14.11 0.36 -8.27
N ILE A 158 12.78 0.49 -8.24
CA ILE A 158 12.08 1.39 -7.30
C ILE A 158 12.48 1.10 -5.83
N PRO A 159 12.46 -0.16 -5.34
CA PRO A 159 12.86 -0.44 -3.96
C PRO A 159 14.31 -0.04 -3.68
N ASP A 160 15.23 -0.35 -4.62
CA ASP A 160 16.66 -0.05 -4.49
C ASP A 160 16.92 1.47 -4.52
N ILE A 161 16.18 2.22 -5.33
CA ILE A 161 16.25 3.69 -5.41
C ILE A 161 15.76 4.31 -4.09
N ILE A 162 14.62 3.86 -3.57
CA ILE A 162 14.09 4.35 -2.28
C ILE A 162 15.08 4.04 -1.16
N LEU A 163 15.66 2.84 -1.14
CA LEU A 163 16.69 2.46 -0.17
C LEU A 163 17.98 3.29 -0.31
N ALA A 164 18.42 3.57 -1.53
CA ALA A 164 19.61 4.39 -1.76
C ALA A 164 19.38 5.84 -1.31
N LEU A 165 18.18 6.38 -1.56
CA LEU A 165 17.78 7.72 -1.14
C LEU A 165 17.63 7.82 0.38
N SER A 166 17.07 6.81 1.05
CA SER A 166 16.94 6.83 2.51
C SER A 166 18.28 6.86 3.24
N ARG A 167 19.35 6.38 2.59
CA ARG A 167 20.73 6.39 3.09
C ARG A 167 21.54 7.62 2.66
N SER A 168 21.05 8.41 1.72
CA SER A 168 21.72 9.60 1.21
C SER A 168 21.32 10.81 2.07
N GLU A 169 22.32 11.60 2.49
CA GLU A 169 22.08 12.80 3.30
C GLU A 169 21.34 13.89 2.50
N ASP A 170 21.64 14.01 1.20
CA ASP A 170 21.09 15.01 0.29
C ASP A 170 19.80 14.57 -0.43
N LYS A 171 19.45 13.28 -0.35
CA LYS A 171 18.31 12.65 -1.06
C LYS A 171 18.26 13.05 -2.53
N ASP A 172 19.44 13.16 -3.14
CA ASP A 172 19.59 13.61 -4.51
C ASP A 172 19.24 12.48 -5.50
N ILE A 173 17.98 12.49 -5.94
CA ILE A 173 17.46 11.52 -6.89
C ILE A 173 18.21 11.52 -8.23
N ASP A 174 18.74 12.66 -8.67
CA ASP A 174 19.44 12.74 -9.95
C ASP A 174 20.71 11.88 -9.92
N LYS A 175 21.49 12.00 -8.85
CA LYS A 175 22.68 11.18 -8.61
C LYS A 175 22.34 9.70 -8.45
N VAL A 176 21.25 9.38 -7.76
CA VAL A 176 20.83 7.98 -7.54
C VAL A 176 20.40 7.36 -8.86
N VAL A 177 19.56 8.04 -9.65
CA VAL A 177 19.06 7.54 -10.94
C VAL A 177 20.19 7.31 -11.94
N GLU A 178 21.25 8.13 -11.94
CA GLU A 178 22.43 7.89 -12.78
C GLU A 178 23.10 6.53 -12.51
N ARG A 179 23.14 6.07 -11.25
CA ARG A 179 23.72 4.76 -10.89
C ARG A 179 22.88 3.58 -11.39
N PHE A 180 21.56 3.78 -11.48
CA PHE A 180 20.59 2.79 -11.97
C PHE A 180 20.23 3.00 -13.45
N GLY A 181 20.85 3.97 -14.12
CA GLY A 181 20.53 4.41 -15.46
C GLY A 181 20.75 3.35 -16.54
N LYS A 182 20.11 3.58 -17.70
CA LYS A 182 20.15 2.72 -18.89
C LYS A 182 21.54 2.21 -19.23
N VAL A 183 21.65 0.89 -19.28
CA VAL A 183 22.77 0.15 -19.87
C VAL A 183 22.47 -0.08 -21.35
N ASP A 184 23.50 -0.08 -22.18
CA ASP A 184 23.35 -0.44 -23.59
C ASP A 184 22.85 -1.89 -23.71
N LEU A 185 21.81 -2.10 -24.53
CA LEU A 185 21.27 -3.43 -24.76
C LEU A 185 22.29 -4.34 -25.44
N GLU A 186 23.28 -3.78 -26.15
CA GLU A 186 24.34 -4.57 -26.76
C GLU A 186 25.30 -5.15 -25.70
N GLU A 187 25.67 -4.37 -24.67
CA GLU A 187 26.47 -4.85 -23.53
C GLU A 187 25.76 -5.99 -22.77
N VAL A 188 24.43 -5.87 -22.66
CA VAL A 188 23.59 -6.91 -22.06
C VAL A 188 23.61 -8.18 -22.91
N ARG A 189 23.49 -8.06 -24.24
CA ARG A 189 23.55 -9.20 -25.17
C ARG A 189 24.90 -9.92 -25.11
N GLU A 190 26.00 -9.17 -25.08
CA GLU A 190 27.34 -9.74 -24.95
C GLU A 190 27.52 -10.51 -23.64
N PHE A 191 27.08 -9.93 -22.52
CA PHE A 191 27.15 -10.61 -21.23
C PHE A 191 26.28 -11.87 -21.17
N VAL A 192 25.07 -11.81 -21.72
CA VAL A 192 24.17 -12.97 -21.81
C VAL A 192 24.82 -14.08 -22.64
N LYS A 193 25.42 -13.74 -23.79
CA LYS A 193 26.14 -14.68 -24.63
C LYS A 193 27.30 -15.33 -23.86
N GLN A 194 28.08 -14.54 -23.12
CA GLN A 194 29.17 -15.05 -22.29
C GLN A 194 28.65 -16.04 -21.22
N ILE A 195 27.60 -15.69 -20.48
CA ILE A 195 27.02 -16.57 -19.45
C ILE A 195 26.50 -17.88 -20.05
N VAL A 196 25.82 -17.80 -21.20
CA VAL A 196 25.29 -18.98 -21.88
C VAL A 196 26.44 -19.85 -22.38
N GLU A 197 27.51 -19.26 -22.91
CA GLU A 197 28.72 -19.96 -23.35
C GLU A 197 29.47 -20.65 -22.18
N GLU A 198 29.66 -19.94 -21.07
CA GLU A 198 30.30 -20.47 -19.86
C GLU A 198 29.50 -21.60 -19.20
N ARG A 199 28.17 -21.60 -19.35
CA ARG A 199 27.28 -22.62 -18.78
C ARG A 199 26.60 -23.50 -19.84
N MET A 200 27.25 -23.72 -20.98
CA MET A 200 26.67 -24.50 -22.09
C MET A 200 26.27 -25.92 -21.69
N ASP A 201 27.04 -26.59 -20.85
CA ASP A 201 26.74 -27.96 -20.42
C ASP A 201 25.41 -28.01 -19.65
N PHE A 202 25.17 -27.02 -18.79
CA PHE A 202 23.92 -26.85 -18.07
C PHE A 202 22.74 -26.51 -18.99
N VAL A 203 22.98 -25.68 -20.00
CA VAL A 203 21.97 -25.32 -21.01
C VAL A 203 21.59 -26.54 -21.87
N ARG A 204 22.56 -27.40 -22.23
CA ARG A 204 22.29 -28.65 -22.97
C ARG A 204 21.51 -29.65 -22.15
N GLU A 205 21.81 -29.78 -20.86
CA GLU A 205 21.12 -30.72 -19.96
C GLU A 205 19.67 -30.29 -19.70
N ARG A 206 19.43 -29.00 -19.46
CA ARG A 206 18.11 -28.49 -19.03
C ARG A 206 17.29 -27.80 -20.12
N GLY A 207 17.88 -27.52 -21.27
CA GLY A 207 17.23 -26.78 -22.36
C GLY A 207 16.68 -25.44 -21.90
N LEU A 208 15.42 -25.15 -22.26
CA LEU A 208 14.72 -23.91 -21.85
C LEU A 208 14.52 -23.77 -20.34
N SER A 209 14.58 -24.87 -19.58
CA SER A 209 14.48 -24.83 -18.11
C SER A 209 15.73 -24.24 -17.44
N ALA A 210 16.82 -24.04 -18.19
CA ALA A 210 18.00 -23.31 -17.72
C ALA A 210 17.76 -21.80 -17.54
N LEU A 211 16.67 -21.26 -18.14
CA LEU A 211 16.39 -19.83 -18.14
C LEU A 211 16.26 -19.25 -16.73
N GLY A 212 15.53 -19.90 -15.82
CA GLY A 212 15.34 -19.40 -14.45
C GLY A 212 16.66 -19.23 -13.67
N PRO A 213 17.49 -20.28 -13.55
CA PRO A 213 18.79 -20.19 -12.89
C PRO A 213 19.74 -19.17 -13.54
N LEU A 214 19.80 -19.12 -14.87
CA LEU A 214 20.65 -18.16 -15.59
C LEU A 214 20.14 -16.73 -15.47
N MET A 215 18.82 -16.54 -15.36
CA MET A 215 18.21 -15.23 -15.10
C MET A 215 18.70 -14.64 -13.78
N GLY A 216 18.93 -15.48 -12.76
CA GLY A 216 19.50 -15.02 -11.48
C GLY A 216 20.84 -14.31 -11.66
N LEU A 217 21.73 -14.87 -12.48
CA LEU A 217 23.07 -14.30 -12.77
C LEU A 217 22.98 -13.01 -13.59
N VAL A 218 22.08 -12.98 -14.58
CA VAL A 218 21.85 -11.78 -15.41
C VAL A 218 21.26 -10.65 -14.55
N MET A 219 20.32 -10.99 -13.66
CA MET A 219 19.70 -10.04 -12.74
C MET A 219 20.69 -9.53 -11.70
N GLU A 220 21.65 -10.31 -11.24
CA GLU A 220 22.68 -9.84 -10.30
C GLU A 220 23.44 -8.62 -10.84
N ARG A 221 23.72 -8.60 -12.16
CA ARG A 221 24.46 -7.52 -12.81
C ARG A 221 23.58 -6.37 -13.31
N TYR A 222 22.37 -6.67 -13.79
CA TYR A 222 21.52 -5.70 -14.51
C TYR A 222 20.16 -5.42 -13.86
N ARG A 223 19.90 -5.90 -12.63
CA ARG A 223 18.68 -5.57 -11.88
C ARG A 223 18.49 -4.05 -11.80
N GLY A 224 17.27 -3.61 -12.11
CA GLY A 224 16.87 -2.21 -12.05
C GLY A 224 17.35 -1.35 -13.24
N LYS A 225 18.37 -1.80 -13.99
CA LYS A 225 18.89 -1.09 -15.16
C LYS A 225 18.12 -1.40 -16.44
N VAL A 226 17.62 -2.64 -16.55
CA VAL A 226 16.85 -3.14 -17.69
C VAL A 226 15.62 -3.90 -17.21
N ASP A 227 14.49 -3.73 -17.90
CA ASP A 227 13.25 -4.44 -17.57
C ASP A 227 13.46 -5.96 -17.62
N GLY A 228 13.00 -6.66 -16.59
CA GLY A 228 13.16 -8.11 -16.47
C GLY A 228 12.55 -8.89 -17.64
N LYS A 229 11.51 -8.36 -18.30
CA LYS A 229 10.95 -8.99 -19.52
C LYS A 229 11.95 -8.94 -20.66
N VAL A 230 12.60 -7.80 -20.87
CA VAL A 230 13.62 -7.62 -21.92
C VAL A 230 14.81 -8.52 -21.67
N LEU A 231 15.30 -8.59 -20.42
CA LEU A 231 16.38 -9.53 -20.04
C LEU A 231 15.96 -10.99 -20.28
N SER A 232 14.73 -11.35 -19.94
CA SER A 232 14.20 -12.70 -20.15
C SER A 232 14.06 -13.05 -21.64
N GLU A 233 13.69 -12.09 -22.49
CA GLU A 233 13.60 -12.28 -23.94
C GLU A 233 14.99 -12.49 -24.55
N ILE A 234 15.96 -11.63 -24.25
CA ILE A 234 17.34 -11.75 -24.75
C ILE A 234 17.96 -13.10 -24.36
N LEU A 235 17.81 -13.50 -23.09
CA LEU A 235 18.33 -14.78 -22.59
C LEU A 235 17.65 -15.98 -23.25
N ARG A 236 16.33 -15.91 -23.45
CA ARG A 236 15.57 -16.98 -24.11
C ARG A 236 16.02 -17.18 -25.56
N ASP A 237 16.20 -16.08 -26.29
CA ASP A 237 16.59 -16.12 -27.70
C ASP A 237 18.01 -16.67 -27.87
N GLU A 238 18.96 -16.30 -27.00
CA GLU A 238 20.32 -16.82 -27.06
C GLU A 238 20.38 -18.32 -26.71
N ILE A 239 19.64 -18.77 -25.70
CA ILE A 239 19.53 -20.21 -25.36
C ILE A 239 18.96 -20.99 -26.55
N ARG A 240 17.89 -20.49 -27.20
CA ARG A 240 17.32 -21.15 -28.38
C ARG A 240 18.32 -21.27 -29.51
N LYS A 241 19.04 -20.18 -29.81
CA LYS A 241 20.04 -20.13 -30.86
C LYS A 241 21.17 -21.15 -30.65
N LYS A 242 21.62 -21.31 -29.41
CA LYS A 242 22.68 -22.26 -29.01
C LYS A 242 22.21 -23.72 -28.94
N LEU A 243 20.92 -23.97 -28.77
CA LEU A 243 20.33 -25.32 -28.83
C LEU A 243 19.96 -25.74 -30.26
N SER A 244 19.73 -24.78 -31.16
CA SER A 244 19.50 -25.04 -32.59
C SER A 244 20.78 -25.16 -33.43
N THR A 245 21.95 -24.94 -32.82
CA THR A 245 23.28 -25.07 -33.44
C THR A 245 23.97 -26.31 -32.89
#